data_AF-A0AA36BY24-F1
#
_entry.id   AF-A0AA36BY24-F1
#
_cell.length_a   1.000
_cell.length_b   1.000
_cell.length_c   1.000
_cell.angle_alpha   90.00
_cell.angle_beta   90.00
_cell.angle_gamma   90.00
#
_symmetry.space_group_name_H-M   'P 1'
#
loop_
_entity.id
_entity.type
_entity.pdbx_description
1 polymer ?
#
loop_
_entity_poly.entity_id
_entity_poly.type
_entity_poly.pdbx_seq_one_letter_code
_entity_poly.pdbx_strand_id
1 'polypeptide(L)'
;METVELSDETVNPGQHKVGPQDFQLLRVLGKGGYGKVFQVRKVSGDDKSQIFAMKVLKKILKCKLNFPPYLTNEARNLIKKLLKKNPEERLGGGKDDSRPIKQHPFFRHINWKDLADRKIEPPFRPNISGDEDVSHFDSKFTRQTPVDSPDDTILSDSANELFLGFTYVAPSVFTELLKSKSPRRQLMAGFRGPTR
;
A
#
# COMPACT_ATOMS: atom_id res chain seq x y z
N MET A 1 15.77 -10.09 17.35
CA MET A 1 15.07 -9.19 16.41
C MET A 1 14.10 -8.40 17.25
N GLU A 2 14.38 -7.13 17.45
CA GLU A 2 13.54 -6.24 18.26
C GLU A 2 12.40 -5.78 17.36
N THR A 3 11.19 -6.29 17.59
CA THR A 3 9.99 -5.87 16.86
C THR A 3 9.38 -4.70 17.61
N VAL A 4 9.56 -3.49 17.09
CA VAL A 4 8.87 -2.30 17.59
C VAL A 4 7.43 -2.35 17.09
N GLU A 5 6.46 -2.36 17.99
CA GLU A 5 5.05 -2.26 17.64
C GLU A 5 4.78 -0.88 17.02
N LEU A 6 4.21 -0.85 15.82
CA LEU A 6 3.81 0.38 15.15
C LEU A 6 2.59 0.97 15.86
N SER A 7 2.85 1.96 16.73
CA SER A 7 1.83 2.78 17.38
C SER A 7 1.98 4.26 17.00
N ASP A 8 0.91 5.04 17.18
CA ASP A 8 0.93 6.51 17.01
C ASP A 8 1.98 7.21 17.91
N GLU A 9 2.44 6.53 18.96
CA GLU A 9 3.49 7.01 19.88
C GLU A 9 4.90 6.76 19.33
N THR A 10 5.07 5.71 18.53
CA THR A 10 6.36 5.34 17.90
C THR A 10 6.55 5.97 16.52
N VAL A 11 5.46 6.30 15.83
CA VAL A 11 5.47 6.91 14.49
C VAL A 11 4.97 8.35 14.61
N ASN A 12 5.90 9.31 14.64
CA ASN A 12 5.65 10.76 14.82
C ASN A 12 5.17 11.20 16.22
N PRO A 13 5.94 10.92 17.30
CA PRO A 13 5.60 11.37 18.64
C PRO A 13 5.47 12.90 18.70
N GLY A 14 4.34 13.39 19.27
CA GLY A 14 4.15 14.80 19.57
C GLY A 14 3.69 15.70 18.41
N GLN A 15 3.39 15.16 17.22
CA GLN A 15 2.82 15.98 16.15
C GLN A 15 1.35 16.32 16.44
N HIS A 16 1.06 17.60 16.63
CA HIS A 16 -0.31 18.10 16.70
C HIS A 16 -1.05 17.73 15.40
N LYS A 17 -2.13 16.95 15.53
CA LYS A 17 -2.96 16.54 14.41
C LYS A 17 -3.66 17.76 13.82
N VAL A 18 -3.09 18.27 12.72
CA VAL A 18 -3.61 19.43 12.01
C VAL A 18 -5.04 19.16 11.52
N GLY A 19 -5.98 20.03 11.88
CA GLY A 19 -7.37 19.97 11.49
C GLY A 19 -7.89 21.29 10.92
N PRO A 20 -9.15 21.34 10.45
CA PRO A 20 -9.75 22.55 9.89
C PRO A 20 -9.76 23.75 10.85
N GLN A 21 -9.80 23.50 12.17
CA GLN A 21 -9.75 24.50 13.22
C GLN A 21 -8.42 25.26 13.28
N ASP A 22 -7.35 24.68 12.74
CA ASP A 22 -6.02 25.29 12.68
C ASP A 22 -5.89 26.32 11.54
N PHE A 23 -6.99 26.58 10.82
CA PHE A 23 -6.98 27.45 9.66
C PHE A 23 -8.11 28.48 9.69
N GLN A 24 -7.73 29.74 9.49
CA GLN A 24 -8.65 30.82 9.19
C GLN A 24 -8.92 30.87 7.69
N LEU A 25 -10.19 30.79 7.28
CA LEU A 25 -10.58 30.97 5.88
C LEU A 25 -10.51 32.45 5.50
N LEU A 26 -9.80 32.77 4.41
CA LEU A 26 -9.66 34.14 3.90
C LEU A 26 -10.57 34.40 2.70
N ARG A 27 -10.33 33.70 1.57
CA ARG A 27 -11.10 33.88 0.33
C ARG A 27 -11.19 32.61 -0.49
N VAL A 28 -12.09 32.58 -1.46
CA VAL A 28 -12.19 31.47 -2.42
C VAL A 28 -11.18 31.67 -3.54
N LEU A 29 -10.32 30.68 -3.80
CA LEU A 29 -9.38 30.67 -4.92
C LEU A 29 -9.95 29.94 -6.15
N GLY A 30 -10.83 28.96 -5.95
CA GLY A 30 -11.41 28.21 -7.07
C GLY A 30 -12.64 27.39 -6.69
N LYS A 31 -13.53 27.15 -7.67
CA LYS A 31 -14.72 26.29 -7.54
C LYS A 31 -14.74 25.33 -8.73
N GLY A 32 -14.90 24.04 -8.50
CA GLY A 32 -15.04 23.03 -9.56
C GLY A 32 -15.98 21.89 -9.16
N GLY A 33 -16.23 20.96 -10.08
CA GLY A 33 -17.18 19.86 -9.87
C GLY A 33 -16.88 18.92 -8.69
N TYR A 34 -15.64 18.95 -8.20
CA TYR A 34 -15.15 18.10 -7.12
C TYR A 34 -14.96 18.82 -5.78
N GLY A 35 -14.98 20.16 -5.76
CA GLY A 35 -14.72 20.89 -4.53
C GLY A 35 -14.53 22.39 -4.69
N LYS A 36 -14.26 23.04 -3.56
CA LYS A 36 -13.95 24.47 -3.47
C LYS A 36 -12.58 24.64 -2.83
N VAL A 37 -11.73 25.46 -3.44
CA VAL A 37 -10.40 25.79 -2.92
C VAL A 37 -10.49 27.16 -2.25
N PHE A 38 -10.02 27.24 -1.01
CA PHE A 38 -9.93 28.45 -0.22
C PHE A 38 -8.48 28.82 0.02
N GLN A 39 -8.16 30.11 -0.03
CA GLN A 39 -6.97 30.62 0.62
C GLN A 39 -7.23 30.61 2.12
N VAL A 40 -6.35 29.97 2.87
CA VAL A 40 -6.42 29.90 4.33
C VAL A 40 -5.12 30.40 4.94
N ARG A 41 -5.20 30.89 6.17
CA ARG A 41 -4.04 31.22 7.00
C ARG A 41 -3.99 30.24 8.16
N LYS A 42 -2.86 29.59 8.40
CA LYS A 42 -2.70 28.74 9.58
C LYS A 42 -2.63 29.60 10.84
N VAL A 43 -3.32 29.21 11.90
CA VAL A 43 -3.42 29.98 13.15
C VAL A 43 -2.70 29.33 14.33
N SER A 44 -2.22 28.09 14.17
CA SER A 44 -1.52 27.28 15.17
C SER A 44 -0.27 26.62 14.59
N GLY A 45 0.66 26.20 15.44
CA GLY A 45 1.93 25.57 15.05
C GLY A 45 3.05 26.56 14.68
N ASP A 46 4.22 26.03 14.36
CA ASP A 46 5.43 26.81 14.07
C ASP A 46 5.33 27.63 12.76
N ASP A 47 4.50 27.16 11.84
CA ASP A 47 4.13 27.78 10.56
C ASP A 47 2.88 28.69 10.67
N LYS A 48 2.61 29.21 11.87
CA LYS A 48 1.53 30.18 12.11
C LYS A 48 1.69 31.38 11.16
N SER A 49 0.57 31.90 10.69
CA SER A 49 0.45 33.01 9.73
C SER A 49 0.82 32.66 8.29
N GLN A 50 1.36 31.48 8.01
CA GLN A 50 1.62 31.03 6.64
C GLN A 50 0.30 30.79 5.88
N ILE A 51 0.33 31.10 4.57
CA ILE A 51 -0.81 31.01 3.68
C ILE A 51 -0.80 29.68 2.94
N PHE A 52 -1.94 29.01 2.89
CA PHE A 52 -2.13 27.75 2.18
C PHE A 52 -3.38 27.78 1.29
N ALA A 53 -3.47 26.82 0.37
CA ALA A 53 -4.67 26.54 -0.41
C ALA A 53 -5.38 25.30 0.14
N MET A 54 -6.51 25.48 0.82
CA MET A 54 -7.31 24.38 1.36
C MET A 54 -8.37 23.93 0.35
N LYS A 55 -8.26 22.68 -0.13
CA LYS A 55 -9.27 22.07 -1.01
C LYS A 55 -10.32 21.31 -0.19
N VAL A 56 -11.56 21.78 -0.26
CA VAL A 56 -12.70 21.16 0.43
C VAL A 56 -13.50 20.29 -0.53
N LEU A 57 -13.48 18.97 -0.31
CA LEU A 57 -14.13 17.95 -1.13
C LEU A 57 -15.55 17.66 -0.63
N LYS A 58 -16.49 18.57 -0.92
CA LYS A 58 -17.88 18.52 -0.43
C LYS A 58 -18.60 17.20 -0.70
N LYS A 59 -18.37 16.58 -1.87
CA LYS A 59 -19.02 15.31 -2.24
C LYS A 59 -18.58 14.17 -1.32
N ILE A 60 -17.30 14.10 -0.96
CA ILE A 60 -16.82 13.07 -0.03
C ILE A 60 -17.40 13.30 1.37
N LEU A 61 -17.51 14.56 1.81
CA LEU A 61 -17.99 14.88 3.16
C LEU A 61 -19.51 14.73 3.32
N LYS A 62 -20.30 15.06 2.30
CA LYS A 62 -21.76 15.23 2.43
C LYS A 62 -22.61 14.39 1.49
N CYS A 63 -22.05 13.79 0.45
CA CYS A 63 -22.86 13.08 -0.54
C CYS A 63 -23.52 11.85 0.10
N LYS A 64 -24.82 11.69 -0.17
CA LYS A 64 -25.56 10.47 0.14
C LYS A 64 -25.19 9.41 -0.89
N LEU A 65 -24.91 8.20 -0.44
CA LEU A 65 -24.60 7.07 -1.32
C LEU A 65 -25.86 6.69 -2.10
N ASN A 66 -25.76 6.71 -3.43
CA ASN A 66 -26.79 6.16 -4.31
C ASN A 66 -26.35 4.77 -4.76
N PHE A 67 -27.23 3.79 -4.62
CA PHE A 67 -26.92 2.39 -4.92
C PHE A 67 -27.72 1.91 -6.12
N PRO A 68 -27.07 1.28 -7.10
CA PRO A 68 -27.77 0.71 -8.23
C PRO A 68 -28.70 -0.44 -7.79
N PRO A 69 -29.78 -0.70 -8.54
CA PRO A 69 -30.80 -1.68 -8.16
C PRO A 69 -30.28 -3.12 -8.16
N TYR A 70 -29.26 -3.44 -8.96
CA TYR A 70 -28.66 -4.78 -9.02
C TYR A 70 -27.85 -5.16 -7.77
N LEU A 71 -27.58 -4.21 -6.87
CA LEU A 71 -26.78 -4.47 -5.69
C LEU A 71 -27.61 -5.14 -4.60
N THR A 72 -27.17 -6.32 -4.13
CA THR A 72 -27.82 -7.07 -3.05
C THR A 72 -27.90 -6.26 -1.75
N ASN A 73 -28.83 -6.61 -0.87
CA ASN A 73 -29.00 -5.93 0.41
C ASN A 73 -27.76 -6.07 1.30
N GLU A 74 -27.11 -7.23 1.30
CA GLU A 74 -25.87 -7.48 2.05
C GLU A 74 -24.73 -6.61 1.52
N ALA A 75 -24.55 -6.52 0.20
CA ALA A 75 -23.52 -5.68 -0.40
C ALA A 75 -23.78 -4.19 -0.14
N ARG A 76 -25.03 -3.75 -0.25
CA ARG A 76 -25.44 -2.38 0.09
C ARG A 76 -25.17 -2.07 1.56
N ASN A 77 -25.47 -3.00 2.47
CA ASN A 77 -25.22 -2.84 3.89
C ASN A 77 -23.72 -2.71 4.18
N LEU A 78 -22.91 -3.60 3.61
CA LEU A 78 -21.45 -3.58 3.76
C LEU A 78 -20.86 -2.25 3.32
N ILE A 79 -21.18 -1.80 2.10
CA ILE A 79 -20.65 -0.54 1.56
C ILE A 79 -21.06 0.66 2.42
N LYS A 80 -22.33 0.72 2.88
CA LYS A 80 -22.78 1.80 3.78
C LYS A 80 -21.96 1.85 5.07
N LYS A 81 -21.67 0.69 5.67
CA LYS A 81 -20.92 0.59 6.93
C LYS A 81 -19.42 0.89 6.74
N LEU A 82 -18.83 0.49 5.63
CA LEU A 82 -17.43 0.81 5.29
C LEU A 82 -17.24 2.29 4.90
N LEU A 83 -18.24 2.94 4.30
CA LEU A 83 -18.16 4.33 3.85
C LEU A 83 -18.73 5.34 4.85
N LYS A 84 -18.85 4.95 6.13
CA LYS A 84 -19.17 5.86 7.23
C LYS A 84 -18.10 6.97 7.33
N LYS A 85 -18.59 8.22 7.42
CA LYS A 85 -17.74 9.42 7.43
C LYS A 85 -16.96 9.54 8.73
N ASN A 86 -17.63 9.28 9.85
CA ASN A 86 -16.99 9.12 11.14
C ASN A 86 -16.18 7.80 11.14
N PRO A 87 -14.85 7.84 11.33
CA PRO A 87 -14.02 6.64 11.39
C PRO A 87 -14.41 5.69 12.53
N GLU A 88 -14.85 6.21 13.68
CA GLU A 88 -15.22 5.39 14.85
C GLU A 88 -16.50 4.56 14.60
N GLU A 89 -17.40 5.07 13.75
CA GLU A 89 -18.59 4.34 13.31
C GLU A 89 -18.33 3.45 12.10
N ARG A 90 -17.14 3.54 11.51
CA ARG A 90 -16.80 2.78 10.31
C ARG A 90 -16.57 1.34 10.69
N LEU A 91 -17.14 0.43 9.89
CA LEU A 91 -16.87 -0.99 10.07
C LEU A 91 -15.37 -1.25 9.90
N GLY A 92 -14.75 -1.77 10.95
CA GLY A 92 -13.31 -1.98 11.03
C GLY A 92 -12.50 -0.84 11.64
N GLY A 93 -13.13 0.27 12.03
CA GLY A 93 -12.46 1.40 12.67
C GLY A 93 -12.37 1.30 14.20
N GLY A 94 -13.15 0.42 14.83
CA GLY A 94 -13.15 0.24 16.28
C GLY A 94 -12.09 -0.75 16.78
N LYS A 95 -12.07 -0.99 18.10
CA LYS A 95 -11.10 -1.88 18.79
C LYS A 95 -11.06 -3.32 18.27
N ASP A 96 -12.14 -3.77 17.65
CA ASP A 96 -12.22 -5.13 17.10
C ASP A 96 -11.58 -5.28 15.71
N ASP A 97 -11.08 -4.18 15.13
CA ASP A 97 -10.38 -4.11 13.85
C ASP A 97 -11.12 -4.91 12.76
N SER A 98 -10.49 -5.87 12.10
CA SER A 98 -11.05 -6.58 10.95
C SER A 98 -12.14 -7.60 11.31
N ARG A 99 -12.34 -7.93 12.61
CA ARG A 99 -13.30 -8.98 13.01
C ARG A 99 -14.75 -8.70 12.56
N PRO A 100 -15.32 -7.49 12.76
CA PRO A 100 -16.68 -7.18 12.29
C PRO A 100 -16.81 -7.19 10.77
N ILE A 101 -15.72 -6.92 10.02
CA ILE A 101 -15.71 -7.05 8.57
C ILE A 101 -15.84 -8.53 8.19
N LYS A 102 -15.02 -9.40 8.80
CA LYS A 102 -15.00 -10.84 8.52
C LYS A 102 -16.32 -11.54 8.85
N GLN A 103 -17.03 -11.06 9.87
CA GLN A 103 -18.32 -11.59 10.31
C GLN A 103 -19.53 -11.03 9.54
N HIS A 104 -19.33 -10.06 8.65
CA HIS A 104 -20.43 -9.45 7.92
C HIS A 104 -21.16 -10.48 7.02
N PRO A 105 -22.50 -10.50 6.94
CA PRO A 105 -23.26 -11.49 6.16
C PRO A 105 -22.86 -11.60 4.68
N PHE A 106 -22.33 -10.53 4.10
CA PHE A 106 -21.77 -10.53 2.75
C PHE A 106 -20.67 -11.59 2.56
N PHE A 107 -19.85 -11.84 3.59
CA PHE A 107 -18.76 -12.80 3.57
C PHE A 107 -19.14 -14.17 4.17
N ARG A 108 -20.42 -14.46 4.39
CA ARG A 108 -20.87 -15.72 5.03
C ARG A 108 -20.38 -17.00 4.33
N HIS A 109 -20.07 -16.91 3.04
CA HIS A 109 -19.60 -18.04 2.22
C HIS A 109 -18.07 -18.14 2.17
N ILE A 110 -17.35 -17.25 2.84
CA ILE A 110 -15.88 -17.22 2.83
C ILE A 110 -15.34 -17.88 4.09
N ASN A 111 -14.61 -18.98 3.92
CA ASN A 111 -13.74 -19.50 4.96
C ASN A 111 -12.40 -18.73 4.95
N TRP A 112 -12.20 -17.87 5.94
CA TRP A 112 -11.01 -17.03 6.04
C TRP A 112 -9.72 -17.82 6.22
N LYS A 113 -9.77 -19.02 6.82
CA LYS A 113 -8.61 -19.89 6.95
C LYS A 113 -8.22 -20.47 5.59
N ASP A 114 -9.19 -21.01 4.86
CA ASP A 114 -8.93 -21.57 3.52
C ASP A 114 -8.50 -20.50 2.52
N LEU A 115 -9.02 -19.28 2.65
CA LEU A 115 -8.56 -18.14 1.85
C LEU A 115 -7.09 -17.82 2.12
N ALA A 116 -6.69 -17.74 3.40
CA ALA A 116 -5.32 -17.47 3.80
C ALA A 116 -4.36 -18.60 3.39
N ASP A 117 -4.82 -19.85 3.50
CA ASP A 117 -4.09 -21.05 3.06
C ASP A 117 -4.13 -21.24 1.52
N ARG A 118 -4.71 -20.29 0.76
CA ARG A 118 -4.86 -20.32 -0.71
C ARG A 118 -5.57 -21.57 -1.26
N LYS A 119 -6.51 -22.13 -0.50
CA LYS A 119 -7.30 -23.32 -0.87
C LYS A 119 -8.59 -22.99 -1.64
N ILE A 120 -9.03 -21.74 -1.59
CA ILE A 120 -10.21 -21.28 -2.34
C ILE A 120 -9.79 -20.99 -3.78
N GLU A 121 -10.48 -21.61 -4.74
CA GLU A 121 -10.21 -21.33 -6.15
C GLU A 121 -10.63 -19.90 -6.52
N PRO A 122 -9.76 -19.12 -7.19
CA PRO A 122 -10.11 -17.78 -7.62
C PRO A 122 -11.19 -17.84 -8.72
N PRO A 123 -12.21 -16.97 -8.67
CA PRO A 123 -13.30 -16.97 -9.66
C PRO A 123 -12.83 -16.56 -11.06
N PHE A 124 -11.69 -15.89 -11.16
CA PHE A 124 -11.07 -15.51 -12.42
C PHE A 124 -9.60 -15.95 -12.39
N ARG A 125 -9.22 -16.79 -13.36
CA ARG A 125 -7.83 -17.17 -13.64
C ARG A 125 -7.46 -16.54 -15.00
N PRO A 126 -6.55 -15.55 -15.03
CA PRO A 126 -6.12 -14.96 -16.29
C PRO A 126 -5.45 -16.03 -17.17
N ASN A 127 -5.62 -15.93 -18.47
CA ASN A 127 -4.96 -16.83 -19.42
C ASN A 127 -3.53 -16.33 -19.67
N ILE A 128 -2.52 -17.09 -19.30
CA ILE A 128 -1.12 -16.72 -19.44
C ILE A 128 -0.49 -17.61 -20.51
N SER A 129 0.14 -17.00 -21.50
CA SER A 129 0.74 -17.68 -22.66
C SER A 129 2.20 -18.10 -22.45
N GLY A 130 2.84 -17.68 -21.35
CA GLY A 130 4.20 -18.07 -20.96
C GLY A 130 4.80 -17.13 -19.90
N ASP A 131 6.06 -17.37 -19.53
CA ASP A 131 6.75 -16.63 -18.46
C ASP A 131 7.00 -15.15 -18.80
N GLU A 132 7.09 -14.83 -20.09
CA GLU A 132 7.30 -13.46 -20.61
C GLU A 132 5.99 -12.78 -21.05
N ASP A 133 4.82 -13.33 -20.70
CA ASP A 133 3.54 -12.79 -21.12
C ASP A 133 3.22 -11.46 -20.42
N VAL A 134 3.19 -10.38 -21.21
CA VAL A 134 2.85 -9.03 -20.76
C VAL A 134 1.47 -8.54 -21.23
N SER A 135 0.60 -9.43 -21.72
CA SER A 135 -0.71 -9.08 -22.30
C SER A 135 -1.69 -8.42 -21.31
N HIS A 136 -1.55 -8.70 -20.02
CA HIS A 136 -2.37 -8.12 -18.96
C HIS A 136 -1.79 -6.81 -18.37
N PHE A 137 -0.70 -6.29 -18.94
CA PHE A 137 -0.13 -4.99 -18.62
C PHE A 137 -0.55 -3.93 -19.63
N ASP A 138 -0.57 -2.67 -19.19
CA ASP A 138 -0.88 -1.56 -20.09
C ASP A 138 0.21 -1.43 -21.16
N SER A 139 -0.21 -1.54 -22.41
CA SER A 139 0.66 -1.49 -23.58
C SER A 139 1.49 -0.20 -23.70
N LYS A 140 1.09 0.88 -23.00
CA LYS A 140 1.92 2.10 -22.93
C LYS A 140 3.26 1.86 -22.25
N PHE A 141 3.35 0.90 -21.33
CA PHE A 141 4.58 0.56 -20.61
C PHE A 141 5.35 -0.54 -21.33
N THR A 142 4.67 -1.57 -21.84
CA THR A 142 5.34 -2.69 -22.50
C THR A 142 5.96 -2.33 -23.86
N ARG A 143 5.54 -1.19 -24.45
CA ARG A 143 6.16 -0.60 -25.65
C ARG A 143 7.33 0.33 -25.34
N GLN A 144 7.59 0.65 -24.08
CA GLN A 144 8.73 1.47 -23.71
C GLN A 144 9.98 0.60 -23.61
N THR A 145 11.11 1.12 -24.08
CA THR A 145 12.39 0.47 -23.84
C THR A 145 12.70 0.54 -22.34
N PRO A 146 13.04 -0.58 -21.69
CA PRO A 146 13.42 -0.58 -20.28
C PRO A 146 14.83 0.01 -20.14
N VAL A 147 14.91 1.33 -20.13
CA VAL A 147 16.14 2.09 -19.91
C VAL A 147 16.01 2.87 -18.62
N ASP A 148 17.05 2.82 -17.81
CA ASP A 148 17.17 3.70 -16.66
C ASP A 148 17.39 5.14 -17.15
N SER A 149 16.78 6.10 -16.47
CA SER A 149 17.07 7.50 -16.72
C SER A 149 18.55 7.78 -16.41
N PRO A 150 19.30 8.46 -17.29
CA PRO A 150 20.66 8.85 -16.96
C PRO A 150 20.64 9.77 -15.74
N ASP A 151 21.44 9.42 -14.74
CA ASP A 151 21.66 10.23 -13.55
C ASP A 151 23.17 10.36 -13.32
N ASP A 152 23.67 11.59 -13.43
CA ASP A 152 25.08 11.92 -13.16
C ASP A 152 25.27 12.40 -11.70
N THR A 153 24.22 12.35 -10.88
CA THR A 153 24.23 12.92 -9.54
C THR A 153 24.81 11.94 -8.53
N ILE A 154 25.99 12.24 -8.01
CA ILE A 154 26.54 11.53 -6.85
C ILE A 154 25.93 12.13 -5.58
N LEU A 155 25.25 11.32 -4.77
CA LEU A 155 24.73 11.75 -3.47
C LEU A 155 25.89 12.14 -2.54
N SER A 156 25.71 13.20 -1.74
CA SER A 156 26.67 13.55 -0.69
C SER A 156 26.72 12.47 0.39
N ASP A 157 27.84 12.35 1.09
CA ASP A 157 27.99 11.37 2.19
C ASP A 157 26.90 11.53 3.27
N SER A 158 26.53 12.77 3.59
CA SER A 158 25.43 13.09 4.50
C SER A 158 24.05 12.62 4.01
N ALA A 159 23.85 12.54 2.68
CA ALA A 159 22.64 11.98 2.10
C ALA A 159 22.69 10.44 2.08
N ASN A 160 23.87 9.84 1.90
CA ASN A 160 24.07 8.39 1.98
C ASN A 160 23.80 7.84 3.39
N GLU A 161 24.13 8.61 4.44
CA GLU A 161 23.84 8.24 5.83
C GLU A 161 22.34 8.02 6.09
N LEU A 162 21.45 8.70 5.35
CA LEU A 162 20.00 8.52 5.44
C LEU A 162 19.54 7.11 4.99
N PHE A 163 20.37 6.39 4.24
CA PHE A 163 20.07 5.06 3.70
C PHE A 163 20.80 3.93 4.43
N LEU A 164 21.46 4.19 5.56
CA LEU A 164 22.03 3.14 6.39
C LEU A 164 20.93 2.16 6.84
N GLY A 165 21.15 0.87 6.59
CA GLY A 165 20.16 -0.18 6.88
C GLY A 165 19.10 -0.40 5.79
N PHE A 166 19.21 0.26 4.62
CA PHE A 166 18.28 0.08 3.50
C PHE A 166 18.39 -1.31 2.85
N THR A 167 19.59 -1.90 2.84
CA THR A 167 19.81 -3.21 2.20
C THR A 167 19.09 -4.32 2.95
N TYR A 168 18.22 -5.04 2.24
CA TYR A 168 17.51 -6.21 2.74
C TYR A 168 17.60 -7.36 1.73
N VAL A 169 17.94 -8.55 2.21
CA VAL A 169 17.88 -9.80 1.44
C VAL A 169 16.93 -10.75 2.15
N ALA A 170 15.84 -11.13 1.47
CA ALA A 170 14.86 -12.04 2.03
C ALA A 170 15.50 -13.42 2.33
N PRO A 171 15.29 -13.99 3.54
CA PRO A 171 15.83 -15.32 3.87
C PRO A 171 15.41 -16.43 2.91
N SER A 172 14.24 -16.32 2.29
CA SER A 172 13.75 -17.26 1.27
C SER A 172 14.66 -17.28 0.03
N VAL A 173 15.06 -16.10 -0.46
CA VAL A 173 15.97 -15.94 -1.60
C VAL A 173 17.36 -16.48 -1.25
N PHE A 174 17.83 -16.21 -0.04
CA PHE A 174 19.10 -16.76 0.44
C PHE A 174 19.09 -18.30 0.48
N THR A 175 17.99 -18.90 0.94
CA THR A 175 17.81 -20.35 0.99
C THR A 175 17.80 -20.97 -0.42
N GLU A 176 17.19 -20.30 -1.39
CA GLU A 176 17.17 -20.73 -2.80
C GLU A 176 18.55 -20.63 -3.46
N LEU A 177 19.30 -19.56 -3.18
CA LEU A 177 20.69 -19.38 -3.60
C LEU A 177 21.64 -20.45 -3.03
N LEU A 178 21.41 -20.90 -1.80
CA LEU A 178 22.19 -22.00 -1.21
C LEU A 178 21.85 -23.35 -1.85
N LYS A 179 20.59 -23.57 -2.25
CA LYS A 179 20.16 -24.79 -2.95
C LYS A 179 20.70 -24.85 -4.38
N SER A 180 20.76 -23.72 -5.09
CA SER A 180 21.28 -23.66 -6.47
C SER A 180 22.80 -23.77 -6.58
N LYS A 181 23.55 -23.49 -5.49
CA LYS A 181 25.02 -23.58 -5.44
C LYS A 181 25.59 -24.97 -5.10
N SER A 182 24.81 -26.07 -5.19
CA SER A 182 25.37 -27.43 -5.11
C SER A 182 25.49 -28.12 -6.48
N PRO A 183 26.57 -27.86 -7.23
CA PRO A 183 27.12 -28.85 -8.15
C PRO A 183 28.59 -29.14 -7.84
N ARG A 184 28.88 -29.94 -6.79
CA ARG A 184 30.13 -30.72 -6.72
C ARG A 184 30.12 -31.79 -5.62
N ARG A 185 29.48 -32.92 -5.90
CA ARG A 185 29.90 -34.24 -5.38
C ARG A 185 29.70 -35.30 -6.45
N GLN A 186 30.49 -35.25 -7.52
CA GLN A 186 30.85 -36.48 -8.23
C GLN A 186 32.15 -36.32 -9.03
N LEU A 187 32.93 -37.41 -9.01
CA LEU A 187 34.22 -37.67 -9.67
C LEU A 187 35.48 -37.01 -9.07
N MET A 188 35.93 -37.61 -7.96
CA MET A 188 37.36 -37.89 -7.77
C MET A 188 37.53 -39.41 -7.70
N ALA A 189 37.49 -40.07 -8.86
CA ALA A 189 37.92 -41.45 -9.00
C ALA A 189 38.67 -41.58 -10.32
N GLY A 190 39.95 -41.93 -10.23
CA GLY A 190 40.71 -42.45 -11.36
C GLY A 190 41.74 -41.48 -11.94
N PHE A 191 42.91 -41.39 -11.31
CA PHE A 191 44.19 -41.36 -12.03
C PHE A 191 45.26 -42.00 -11.13
N ARG A 192 45.46 -43.32 -11.29
CA ARG A 192 46.73 -43.97 -10.93
C ARG A 192 47.65 -43.82 -12.13
N GLY A 193 48.76 -43.11 -11.96
CA GLY A 193 49.81 -43.03 -12.98
C GLY A 193 50.57 -44.36 -13.09
N PRO A 194 51.11 -44.70 -14.27
CA PRO A 194 51.90 -45.91 -14.43
C PRO A 194 53.32 -45.68 -13.88
N THR A 195 53.79 -46.62 -13.08
CA THR A 195 55.19 -46.82 -12.74
C THR A 195 55.95 -47.33 -13.96
N ARG A 196 56.93 -46.56 -14.44
CA ARG A 196 58.35 -46.93 -14.59
C ARG A 196 59.14 -45.79 -15.20
#